data_AF-A0A0T5ZP71-F1
#
_entry.id   AF-A0A0T5ZP71-F1
#
_cell.length_a   1.000
_cell.length_b   1.000
_cell.length_c   1.000
_cell.angle_alpha   90.00
_cell.angle_beta   90.00
_cell.angle_gamma   90.00
#
_symmetry.space_group_name_H-M   'P 1'
#
loop_
_entity.id
_entity.type
_entity.pdbx_description
1 polymer ?
#
loop_
_entity_poly.entity_id
_entity_poly.type
_entity_poly.pdbx_seq_one_letter_code
_entity_poly.pdbx_strand_id
1 'polypeptide(L)'
;MTARAARAARAGTQPQGRSVEARLARLHLRTGMLALARAELETLAARGELDSTALADLAEARWRSGDLPGGGEAAVAHLDGGGAEPIALVVAAEALAARGRTADARATAERLLAVLAGAGDDPLEPLFAGQPRSAAWPATEVETVRSGAAGSGGALGSTAGRAGSAEASPRDEVATVEAAIAAGDLRGVAVRLGIILRDEGALAPLVLSLADRALARSERAGATAAALHLVRGDAFRSMGREIEASAAFQRSRQALTGAALDEGES
;
A
#
# COMPACT_ATOMS: atom_id res chain seq x y z
N MET A 1 44.43 -19.17 28.87
CA MET A 1 42.99 -18.92 28.60
C MET A 1 42.60 -19.64 27.33
N THR A 2 41.77 -20.67 27.42
CA THR A 2 41.48 -21.60 26.32
C THR A 2 40.35 -21.10 25.43
N ALA A 3 40.35 -21.50 24.15
CA ALA A 3 39.31 -21.17 23.16
C ALA A 3 37.87 -21.49 23.61
N ARG A 4 37.71 -22.38 24.61
CA ARG A 4 36.43 -22.71 25.24
C ARG A 4 35.89 -21.58 26.14
N ALA A 5 36.76 -20.81 26.81
CA ALA A 5 36.37 -19.64 27.59
C ALA A 5 36.01 -18.45 26.68
N ALA A 6 36.69 -18.30 25.53
CA ALA A 6 36.32 -17.32 24.51
C ALA A 6 34.99 -17.67 23.81
N ARG A 7 34.69 -18.96 23.64
CA ARG A 7 33.40 -19.44 23.11
C ARG A 7 32.26 -19.30 24.12
N ALA A 8 32.53 -19.44 25.42
CA ALA A 8 31.57 -19.18 26.50
C ALA A 8 31.32 -17.67 26.69
N ALA A 9 32.34 -16.81 26.52
CA ALA A 9 32.18 -15.36 26.51
C ALA A 9 31.42 -14.86 25.27
N ARG A 10 31.59 -15.50 24.10
CA ARG A 10 30.75 -15.26 22.90
C ARG A 10 29.36 -15.90 22.96
N ALA A 11 29.12 -16.80 23.92
CA ALA A 11 27.79 -17.38 24.17
C ALA A 11 26.94 -16.52 25.12
N GLY A 12 27.55 -15.55 25.82
CA GLY A 12 26.87 -14.64 26.76
C GLY A 12 26.25 -13.39 26.12
N THR A 13 26.26 -13.26 24.80
CA THR A 13 25.68 -12.10 24.09
C THR A 13 25.05 -12.52 22.77
N GLN A 14 24.31 -13.63 22.79
CA GLN A 14 23.27 -13.83 21.79
C GLN A 14 22.05 -13.01 22.24
N PRO A 15 21.45 -12.14 21.40
CA PRO A 15 20.23 -11.46 21.77
C PRO A 15 19.19 -12.55 22.05
N GLN A 16 18.77 -12.68 23.31
CA GLN A 16 17.59 -13.44 23.69
C GLN A 16 16.42 -12.71 23.03
N GLY A 17 15.86 -13.08 21.90
CA GLY A 17 15.98 -14.24 21.03
C GLY A 17 14.64 -14.18 20.32
N ARG A 18 14.46 -13.11 19.53
CA ARG A 18 13.21 -12.64 18.91
C ARG A 18 12.18 -13.76 18.79
N SER A 19 10.98 -13.53 19.34
CA SER A 19 9.95 -14.57 19.43
C SER A 19 9.69 -15.24 18.08
N VAL A 20 9.26 -16.50 18.11
CA VAL A 20 8.95 -17.23 16.87
C VAL A 20 7.88 -16.51 16.08
N GLU A 21 6.87 -15.95 16.76
CA GLU A 21 5.84 -15.10 16.14
C GLU A 21 6.45 -13.86 15.48
N ALA A 22 7.37 -13.15 16.16
CA ALA A 22 7.99 -11.96 15.60
C ALA A 22 8.90 -12.28 14.40
N ARG A 23 9.52 -13.46 14.37
CA ARG A 23 10.30 -13.95 13.23
C ARG A 23 9.40 -14.34 12.05
N LEU A 24 8.28 -15.02 12.34
CA LEU A 24 7.29 -15.40 11.34
C LEU A 24 6.66 -14.17 10.69
N ALA A 25 6.28 -13.17 11.49
CA ALA A 25 5.74 -11.91 11.00
C ALA A 25 6.72 -11.18 10.08
N ARG A 26 8.03 -11.18 10.42
CA ARG A 26 9.07 -10.63 9.54
C ARG A 26 9.19 -11.40 8.22
N LEU A 27 9.06 -12.72 8.24
CA LEU A 27 9.05 -13.51 7.00
C LEU A 27 7.85 -13.12 6.14
N HIS A 28 6.65 -13.06 6.73
CA HIS A 28 5.43 -12.62 6.04
C HIS A 28 5.58 -11.22 5.43
N LEU A 29 6.13 -10.27 6.20
CA LEU A 29 6.40 -8.91 5.75
C LEU A 29 7.33 -8.89 4.52
N ARG A 30 8.46 -9.61 4.58
CA ARG A 30 9.44 -9.69 3.48
C ARG A 30 8.88 -10.34 2.20
N THR A 31 7.90 -11.23 2.34
CA THR A 31 7.23 -11.89 1.21
C THR A 31 5.99 -11.15 0.73
N GLY A 32 5.69 -9.97 1.28
CA GLY A 32 4.55 -9.13 0.87
C GLY A 32 3.20 -9.56 1.44
N MET A 33 3.15 -10.49 2.39
CA MET A 33 1.92 -10.90 3.10
C MET A 33 1.56 -9.88 4.19
N LEU A 34 1.35 -8.62 3.79
CA LEU A 34 1.26 -7.46 4.67
C LEU A 34 0.14 -7.57 5.72
N ALA A 35 -1.05 -8.05 5.31
CA ALA A 35 -2.19 -8.21 6.22
C ALA A 35 -1.91 -9.22 7.34
N LEU A 36 -1.24 -10.33 7.00
CA LEU A 36 -0.88 -11.37 7.97
C LEU A 36 0.22 -10.89 8.91
N ALA A 37 1.27 -10.29 8.36
CA ALA A 37 2.36 -9.71 9.15
C ALA A 37 1.83 -8.67 10.15
N ARG A 38 0.93 -7.78 9.70
CA ARG A 38 0.30 -6.77 10.56
C ARG A 38 -0.50 -7.41 11.69
N ALA A 39 -1.37 -8.37 11.39
CA ALA A 39 -2.20 -9.03 12.40
C ALA A 39 -1.35 -9.74 13.48
N GLU A 40 -0.26 -10.40 13.07
CA GLU A 40 0.68 -11.05 14.00
C GLU A 40 1.40 -10.03 14.89
N LEU A 41 1.90 -8.93 14.31
CA LEU A 41 2.60 -7.88 15.06
C LEU A 41 1.67 -7.09 15.98
N GLU A 42 0.43 -6.82 15.57
CA GLU A 42 -0.58 -6.18 16.41
C GLU A 42 -1.03 -7.10 17.56
N THR A 43 -1.07 -8.41 17.34
CA THR A 43 -1.31 -9.39 18.40
C THR A 43 -0.20 -9.35 19.45
N LEU A 44 1.06 -9.30 19.02
CA LEU A 44 2.21 -9.15 19.92
C LEU A 44 2.18 -7.79 20.64
N ALA A 45 1.79 -6.71 19.94
CA ALA A 45 1.64 -5.38 20.51
C ALA A 45 0.60 -5.38 21.64
N ALA A 46 -0.56 -5.99 21.40
CA ALA A 46 -1.65 -6.07 22.38
C ALA A 46 -1.25 -6.84 23.65
N ARG A 47 -0.26 -7.75 23.56
CA ARG A 47 0.29 -8.49 24.69
C ARG A 47 1.49 -7.81 25.35
N GLY A 48 2.00 -6.71 24.77
CA GLY A 48 3.22 -6.06 25.23
C GLY A 48 4.50 -6.87 24.96
N GLU A 49 4.46 -7.76 23.95
CA GLU A 49 5.53 -8.71 23.64
C GLU A 49 6.43 -8.25 22.46
N LEU A 50 6.24 -7.02 21.96
CA LEU A 50 7.08 -6.48 20.90
C LEU A 50 8.47 -6.11 21.43
N ASP A 51 9.49 -6.73 20.83
CA ASP A 51 10.86 -6.26 20.96
C ASP A 51 11.11 -5.03 20.07
N SER A 52 12.26 -4.37 20.29
CA SER A 52 12.61 -3.16 19.54
C SER A 52 12.58 -3.39 18.03
N THR A 53 13.14 -4.48 17.51
CA THR A 53 13.14 -4.75 16.06
C THR A 53 11.72 -5.03 15.53
N ALA A 54 10.86 -5.68 16.32
CA ALA A 54 9.47 -5.94 15.95
C ALA A 54 8.62 -4.66 15.92
N LEU A 55 8.98 -3.61 16.68
CA LEU A 55 8.38 -2.28 16.54
C LEU A 55 8.67 -1.65 15.17
N ALA A 56 9.89 -1.80 14.63
CA ALA A 56 10.21 -1.33 13.29
C ALA A 56 9.44 -2.11 12.21
N ASP A 57 9.33 -3.43 12.36
CA ASP A 57 8.55 -4.26 11.43
C ASP A 57 7.03 -3.95 11.53
N LEU A 58 6.50 -3.60 12.72
CA LEU A 58 5.12 -3.13 12.88
C LEU A 58 4.91 -1.77 12.21
N ALA A 59 5.87 -0.86 12.35
CA ALA A 59 5.83 0.44 11.68
C ALA A 59 5.76 0.28 10.16
N GLU A 60 6.60 -0.58 9.60
CA GLU A 60 6.61 -0.90 8.16
C GLU A 60 5.29 -1.55 7.71
N ALA A 61 4.77 -2.53 8.46
CA ALA A 61 3.52 -3.22 8.12
C ALA A 61 2.32 -2.27 8.12
N ARG A 62 2.22 -1.37 9.12
CA ARG A 62 1.17 -0.35 9.20
C ARG A 62 1.28 0.68 8.08
N TRP A 63 2.48 1.19 7.83
CA TRP A 63 2.72 2.13 6.74
C TRP A 63 2.34 1.54 5.38
N ARG A 64 2.83 0.34 5.06
CA ARG A 64 2.54 -0.33 3.78
C ARG A 64 1.07 -0.72 3.60
N SER A 65 0.31 -0.82 4.69
CA SER A 65 -1.14 -1.09 4.66
C SER A 65 -2.00 0.17 4.80
N GLY A 66 -1.41 1.37 4.75
CA GLY A 66 -2.12 2.65 4.73
C GLY A 66 -2.38 3.28 6.10
N ASP A 67 -1.93 2.67 7.19
CA ASP A 67 -2.00 3.25 8.55
C ASP A 67 -0.71 4.02 8.87
N LEU A 68 -0.52 5.15 8.19
CA LEU A 68 0.64 6.01 8.40
C LEU A 68 0.70 6.62 9.81
N PRO A 69 -0.42 7.08 10.44
CA PRO A 69 -0.37 7.58 11.82
C PRO A 69 0.10 6.52 12.82
N GLY A 70 -0.49 5.31 12.79
CA GLY A 70 -0.12 4.22 13.69
C GLY A 70 1.25 3.62 13.36
N GLY A 71 1.69 3.68 12.10
CA GLY A 71 3.04 3.34 11.69
C GLY A 71 4.07 4.33 12.25
N GLY A 72 3.78 5.63 12.18
CA GLY A 72 4.63 6.68 12.75
C GLY A 72 4.82 6.55 14.25
N GLU A 73 3.76 6.19 15.00
CA GLU A 73 3.85 5.93 16.44
C GLU A 73 4.77 4.76 16.76
N ALA A 74 4.65 3.64 16.03
CA ALA A 74 5.52 2.48 16.21
C ALA A 74 6.98 2.80 15.84
N ALA A 75 7.21 3.59 14.79
CA ALA A 75 8.53 4.04 14.38
C ALA A 75 9.21 4.91 15.45
N VAL A 76 8.48 5.87 16.02
CA VAL A 76 8.99 6.71 17.12
C VAL A 76 9.31 5.85 18.34
N ALA A 77 8.45 4.91 18.71
CA ALA A 77 8.71 3.99 19.82
C ALA A 77 9.98 3.15 19.60
N HIS A 78 10.23 2.68 18.37
CA HIS A 78 11.49 2.01 18.02
C HIS A 78 12.71 2.92 18.21
N LEU A 79 12.66 4.14 17.69
CA LEU A 79 13.76 5.11 17.73
C LEU A 79 14.05 5.62 19.16
N ASP A 80 13.01 5.92 19.93
CA ASP A 80 13.13 6.32 21.34
C ASP A 80 13.68 5.19 22.20
N GLY A 81 13.39 3.93 21.82
CA GLY A 81 13.99 2.73 22.41
C GLY A 81 15.45 2.48 22.00
N GLY A 82 16.08 3.40 21.26
CA GLY A 82 17.46 3.28 20.77
C GLY A 82 17.63 2.42 19.52
N GLY A 83 16.51 2.04 18.88
CA GLY A 83 16.51 1.32 17.61
C GLY A 83 17.08 2.16 16.47
N ALA A 84 17.63 1.49 15.46
CA ALA A 84 18.30 2.12 14.33
C ALA A 84 17.92 1.50 12.97
N GLU A 85 16.81 0.76 12.90
CA GLU A 85 16.36 0.17 11.65
C GLU A 85 16.01 1.28 10.63
N PRO A 86 16.62 1.28 9.43
CA PRO A 86 16.43 2.32 8.42
C PRO A 86 14.96 2.59 8.08
N ILE A 87 14.14 1.54 8.03
CA ILE A 87 12.73 1.64 7.69
C ILE A 87 11.94 2.45 8.73
N ALA A 88 12.33 2.42 10.00
CA ALA A 88 11.68 3.22 11.05
C ALA A 88 11.93 4.72 10.84
N LEU A 89 13.12 5.12 10.36
CA LEU A 89 13.40 6.52 10.01
C LEU A 89 12.57 6.96 8.80
N VAL A 90 12.36 6.08 7.81
CA VAL A 90 11.47 6.36 6.67
C VAL A 90 10.05 6.65 7.15
N VAL A 91 9.47 5.71 7.91
CA VAL A 91 8.08 5.82 8.39
C VAL A 91 7.90 7.03 9.30
N ALA A 92 8.87 7.32 10.17
CA ALA A 92 8.81 8.50 11.04
C ALA A 92 8.81 9.81 10.26
N ALA A 93 9.68 9.95 9.24
CA ALA A 93 9.74 11.13 8.40
C ALA A 93 8.45 11.32 7.57
N GLU A 94 7.91 10.24 6.98
CA GLU A 94 6.65 10.27 6.26
C GLU A 94 5.48 10.68 7.16
N ALA A 95 5.41 10.14 8.38
CA ALA A 95 4.37 10.50 9.34
C ALA A 95 4.47 11.97 9.80
N LEU A 96 5.68 12.50 9.96
CA LEU A 96 5.91 13.92 10.25
C LEU A 96 5.50 14.81 9.07
N ALA A 97 5.84 14.42 7.84
CA ALA A 97 5.48 15.15 6.63
C ALA A 97 3.96 15.21 6.45
N ALA A 98 3.25 14.10 6.64
CA ALA A 98 1.79 14.04 6.58
C ALA A 98 1.10 14.91 7.63
N ARG A 99 1.76 15.19 8.76
CA ARG A 99 1.29 16.12 9.80
C ARG A 99 1.69 17.59 9.56
N GLY A 100 2.34 17.89 8.43
CA GLY A 100 2.82 19.23 8.10
C GLY A 100 4.08 19.66 8.87
N ARG A 101 4.75 18.74 9.59
CA ARG A 101 5.98 19.01 10.34
C ARG A 101 7.21 18.89 9.43
N THR A 102 7.25 19.70 8.39
CA THR A 102 8.23 19.58 7.28
C THR A 102 9.68 19.67 7.74
N ALA A 103 9.99 20.54 8.72
CA ALA A 103 11.36 20.68 9.24
C ALA A 103 11.83 19.41 9.96
N ASP A 104 10.98 18.83 10.81
CA ASP A 104 11.30 17.59 11.54
C ASP A 104 11.36 16.38 10.61
N ALA A 105 10.47 16.32 9.61
CA ALA A 105 10.50 15.31 8.57
C ALA A 105 11.83 15.35 7.81
N ARG A 106 12.28 16.56 7.43
CA ARG A 106 13.53 16.76 6.71
C ARG A 106 14.76 16.39 7.56
N ALA A 107 14.80 16.81 8.82
CA ALA A 107 15.87 16.42 9.75
C ALA A 107 15.94 14.89 9.94
N THR A 108 14.79 14.22 10.00
CA THR A 108 14.72 12.75 10.10
C THR A 108 15.20 12.08 8.81
N ALA A 109 14.83 12.61 7.64
CA ALA A 109 15.29 12.13 6.34
C ALA A 109 16.81 12.31 6.18
N GLU A 110 17.36 13.46 6.55
CA GLU A 110 18.80 13.75 6.54
C GLU A 110 19.58 12.79 7.43
N ARG A 111 19.03 12.44 8.60
CA ARG A 111 19.62 11.41 9.48
C ARG A 111 19.71 10.05 8.80
N LEU A 112 18.67 9.63 8.08
CA LEU A 112 18.71 8.37 7.32
C LEU A 112 19.73 8.43 6.17
N LEU A 113 19.76 9.53 5.42
CA LEU A 113 20.72 9.71 4.33
C LEU A 113 22.17 9.66 4.83
N ALA A 114 22.44 10.20 6.02
CA ALA A 114 23.75 10.07 6.66
C ALA A 114 24.10 8.62 7.01
N VAL A 115 23.12 7.80 7.43
CA VAL A 115 23.30 6.36 7.70
C VAL A 115 23.58 5.60 6.40
N LEU A 116 22.93 5.99 5.30
CA LEU A 116 23.09 5.37 3.98
C LEU A 116 24.24 5.99 3.17
N ALA A 117 25.06 6.85 3.76
CA ALA A 117 26.15 7.50 3.06
C ALA A 117 27.12 6.45 2.47
N GLY A 118 27.36 6.53 1.15
CA GLY A 118 28.20 5.59 0.42
C GLY A 118 27.50 4.30 -0.04
N ALA A 119 26.20 4.15 0.20
CA ALA A 119 25.41 3.02 -0.29
C ALA A 119 24.94 3.26 -1.73
N GLY A 120 25.80 2.97 -2.71
CA GLY A 120 25.45 2.84 -4.15
C GLY A 120 24.59 3.96 -4.74
N ASP A 121 23.93 3.66 -5.86
CA ASP A 121 22.98 4.55 -6.51
C ASP A 121 21.57 4.33 -5.93
N ASP A 122 20.89 5.42 -5.53
CA ASP A 122 19.56 5.49 -4.89
C ASP A 122 19.26 4.43 -3.78
N PRO A 123 19.91 4.51 -2.61
CA PRO A 123 19.73 3.55 -1.53
C PRO A 123 18.34 3.57 -0.85
N LEU A 124 17.49 4.54 -1.21
CA LEU A 124 16.14 4.66 -0.68
C LEU A 124 15.15 3.75 -1.41
N GLU A 125 15.41 3.40 -2.66
CA GLU A 125 14.46 2.65 -3.49
C GLU A 125 14.04 1.31 -2.88
N PRO A 126 14.97 0.48 -2.34
CA PRO A 126 14.57 -0.76 -1.67
C PRO A 126 13.73 -0.55 -0.39
N LEU A 127 13.85 0.60 0.28
CA LEU A 127 13.10 0.91 1.50
C LEU A 127 11.67 1.35 1.18
N PHE A 128 11.51 2.21 0.16
CA PHE A 128 10.21 2.67 -0.31
C PHE A 128 9.46 1.59 -1.10
N ALA A 129 10.18 0.72 -1.82
CA ALA A 129 9.61 -0.36 -2.62
C ALA A 129 8.48 0.14 -3.55
N GLY A 130 8.74 1.24 -4.28
CA GLY A 130 7.77 1.88 -5.16
C GLY A 130 6.75 2.81 -4.49
N GLN A 131 6.75 2.96 -3.16
CA GLN A 131 5.88 3.95 -2.52
C GLN A 131 6.31 5.39 -2.85
N PRO A 132 5.34 6.32 -3.01
CA PRO A 132 5.66 7.72 -3.25
C PRO A 132 6.44 8.31 -2.06
N ARG A 133 7.48 9.08 -2.37
CA ARG A 133 8.29 9.79 -1.37
C ARG A 133 7.68 11.16 -1.11
N SER A 134 7.52 11.55 0.15
CA SER A 134 7.12 12.93 0.48
C SER A 134 8.21 13.95 0.10
N ALA A 135 7.87 15.24 0.13
CA ALA A 135 8.82 16.33 -0.14
C ALA A 135 9.98 16.45 0.88
N ALA A 136 9.98 15.64 1.94
CA ALA A 136 11.10 15.55 2.87
C ALA A 136 12.34 14.88 2.25
N TRP A 137 12.14 14.05 1.22
CA TRP A 137 13.19 13.28 0.58
C TRP A 137 13.77 13.97 -0.66
N PRO A 138 15.02 13.67 -1.02
CA PRO A 138 15.54 14.07 -2.31
C PRO A 138 14.69 13.47 -3.43
N ALA A 139 14.34 14.30 -4.41
CA ALA A 139 13.72 13.83 -5.64
C ALA A 139 14.64 12.81 -6.32
N THR A 140 14.04 11.76 -6.90
CA THR A 140 14.81 10.78 -7.69
C THR A 140 15.48 11.49 -8.87
N GLU A 141 16.60 10.98 -9.40
CA GLU A 141 17.24 11.57 -10.59
C GLU A 141 16.27 11.65 -11.79
N VAL A 142 15.31 10.72 -11.86
CA VAL A 142 14.23 10.70 -12.85
C VAL A 142 13.29 11.91 -12.72
N GLU A 143 13.13 12.45 -11.51
CA GLU A 143 12.26 13.59 -11.20
C GLU A 143 13.01 14.94 -11.32
N THR A 144 14.31 14.98 -11.00
CA THR A 144 15.15 16.17 -11.19
C THR A 144 15.42 16.47 -12.68
N VAL A 145 15.55 15.46 -13.54
CA VAL A 145 15.66 15.66 -15.00
C VAL A 145 14.36 16.18 -15.62
N ARG A 146 13.19 15.81 -15.07
CA ARG A 146 11.88 16.36 -15.50
C ARG A 146 11.69 17.81 -15.03
N SER A 147 12.18 18.16 -13.84
CA SER A 147 12.07 19.52 -13.29
C SER A 147 13.08 20.50 -13.92
N GLY A 148 14.29 20.04 -14.24
CA GLY A 148 15.31 20.85 -14.93
C GLY A 148 14.96 21.25 -16.37
N ALA A 149 14.01 20.54 -17.01
CA ALA A 149 13.50 20.87 -18.34
C ALA A 149 12.37 21.93 -18.33
N ALA A 150 11.88 22.34 -17.15
CA ALA A 150 10.80 23.33 -17.00
C ALA A 150 11.28 24.79 -16.84
N GLY A 151 12.52 25.07 -17.25
CA GLY A 151 13.14 26.39 -17.17
C GLY A 151 13.39 27.02 -18.54
N SER A 152 12.34 27.35 -19.29
CA SER A 152 12.23 28.48 -20.25
C SER A 152 11.26 28.16 -21.40
N GLY A 153 10.37 29.11 -21.70
CA GLY A 153 9.63 29.16 -22.97
C GLY A 153 8.13 28.94 -22.82
N GLY A 154 7.37 29.99 -23.10
CA GLY A 154 5.92 30.01 -22.97
C GLY A 154 5.14 29.36 -24.12
N ALA A 155 3.85 29.18 -23.84
CA ALA A 155 2.69 29.24 -24.73
C ALA A 155 2.58 28.29 -25.94
N LEU A 156 1.44 27.57 -25.91
CA LEU A 156 0.64 27.00 -27.02
C LEU A 156 1.16 25.72 -27.69
N GLY A 157 0.25 24.73 -27.76
CA GLY A 157 0.31 23.66 -28.76
C GLY A 157 0.22 22.26 -28.17
N SER A 158 -1.00 21.73 -28.08
CA SER A 158 -1.23 20.29 -28.03
C SER A 158 -0.87 19.68 -29.39
N THR A 159 0.03 18.70 -29.41
CA THR A 159 -0.02 17.56 -30.36
C THR A 159 0.67 16.35 -29.77
N ALA A 160 0.03 15.20 -29.97
CA ALA A 160 0.37 13.89 -29.48
C ALA A 160 1.80 13.39 -29.79
N GLY A 161 2.38 12.72 -28.78
CA GLY A 161 2.88 11.35 -28.93
C GLY A 161 4.40 11.15 -28.95
N ARG A 162 4.95 10.64 -27.84
CA ARG A 162 5.68 9.35 -27.86
C ARG A 162 5.77 8.72 -26.47
N ALA A 163 5.48 7.42 -26.46
CA ALA A 163 5.40 6.48 -25.35
C ALA A 163 6.67 6.41 -24.49
N GLY A 164 6.51 6.74 -23.21
CA GLY A 164 6.96 5.89 -22.10
C GLY A 164 5.71 5.56 -21.31
N SER A 165 5.48 4.30 -20.96
CA SER A 165 4.29 3.85 -20.21
C SER A 165 4.18 4.64 -18.90
N ALA A 166 3.40 5.73 -18.93
CA ALA A 166 2.92 6.37 -17.73
C ALA A 166 2.00 5.34 -17.08
N GLU A 167 2.38 4.82 -15.92
CA GLU A 167 1.44 4.10 -15.07
C GLU A 167 0.22 5.00 -14.92
N ALA A 168 -0.92 4.54 -15.44
CA ALA A 168 -2.15 5.29 -15.40
C ALA A 168 -2.44 5.60 -13.93
N SER A 169 -2.52 6.89 -13.58
CA SER A 169 -2.88 7.25 -12.22
C SER A 169 -4.24 6.63 -11.90
N PRO A 170 -4.52 6.17 -10.66
CA PRO A 170 -5.85 5.72 -10.28
C PRO A 170 -6.96 6.73 -10.66
N ARG A 171 -6.65 8.03 -10.75
CA ARG A 171 -7.56 9.06 -11.26
C ARG A 171 -7.84 8.97 -12.77
N ASP A 172 -6.85 8.63 -13.59
CA ASP A 172 -7.02 8.43 -15.03
C ASP A 172 -7.83 7.15 -15.32
N GLU A 173 -7.63 6.12 -14.50
CA GLU A 173 -8.45 4.90 -14.52
C GLU A 173 -9.90 5.18 -14.13
N VAL A 174 -10.15 6.03 -13.12
CA VAL A 174 -11.51 6.48 -12.78
C VAL A 174 -12.18 7.17 -13.97
N ALA A 175 -11.51 8.13 -14.62
CA ALA A 175 -12.05 8.81 -15.79
C ALA A 175 -12.35 7.85 -16.95
N THR A 176 -11.48 6.84 -17.15
CA THR A 176 -11.68 5.79 -18.14
C THR A 176 -12.91 4.94 -17.84
N VAL A 177 -13.10 4.55 -16.57
CA VAL A 177 -14.28 3.80 -16.13
C VAL A 177 -15.56 4.63 -16.31
N GLU A 178 -15.53 5.92 -15.98
CA GLU A 178 -16.68 6.80 -16.16
C GLU A 178 -17.08 6.94 -17.63
N ALA A 179 -16.11 7.09 -18.53
CA ALA A 179 -16.35 7.13 -19.97
C ALA A 179 -16.95 5.80 -20.48
N ALA A 180 -16.44 4.66 -20.01
CA ALA A 180 -16.95 3.33 -20.37
C ALA A 180 -18.41 3.12 -19.91
N ILE A 181 -18.72 3.51 -18.66
CA ILE A 181 -20.09 3.46 -18.12
C ILE A 181 -21.02 4.38 -18.92
N ALA A 182 -20.57 5.58 -19.27
CA ALA A 182 -21.37 6.51 -20.08
C ALA A 182 -21.64 5.97 -21.49
N ALA A 183 -20.66 5.29 -22.09
CA ALA A 183 -20.80 4.63 -23.39
C ALA A 183 -21.60 3.32 -23.34
N GLY A 184 -21.88 2.79 -22.15
CA GLY A 184 -22.53 1.47 -21.97
C GLY A 184 -21.60 0.28 -22.26
N ASP A 185 -20.31 0.52 -22.50
CA ASP A 185 -19.32 -0.55 -22.63
C ASP A 185 -18.87 -1.00 -21.25
N LEU A 186 -19.64 -1.92 -20.67
CA LEU A 186 -19.38 -2.42 -19.33
C LEU A 186 -18.30 -3.51 -19.30
N ARG A 187 -17.73 -3.90 -20.45
CA ARG A 187 -16.70 -4.93 -20.51
C ARG A 187 -15.45 -4.43 -19.78
N GLY A 188 -15.01 -5.20 -18.79
CA GLY A 188 -13.82 -4.86 -18.01
C GLY A 188 -14.00 -3.76 -16.97
N VAL A 189 -15.17 -3.09 -16.88
CA VAL A 189 -15.44 -2.08 -15.83
C VAL A 189 -15.23 -2.65 -14.44
N ALA A 190 -15.77 -3.85 -14.17
CA ALA A 190 -15.58 -4.51 -12.88
C ALA A 190 -14.10 -4.81 -12.58
N VAL A 191 -13.32 -5.20 -13.60
CA VAL A 191 -11.88 -5.48 -13.44
C VAL A 191 -11.14 -4.19 -13.08
N ARG A 192 -11.38 -3.09 -13.81
CA ARG A 192 -10.76 -1.79 -13.54
C ARG A 192 -11.12 -1.25 -12.17
N LEU A 193 -12.40 -1.31 -11.79
CA LEU A 193 -12.83 -0.94 -10.44
C LEU A 193 -12.17 -1.80 -9.35
N GLY A 194 -12.01 -3.10 -9.60
CA GLY A 194 -11.28 -4.00 -8.71
C GLY A 194 -9.80 -3.67 -8.57
N ILE A 195 -9.16 -3.17 -9.64
CA ILE A 195 -7.77 -2.69 -9.61
C ILE A 195 -7.69 -1.38 -8.82
N ILE A 196 -8.53 -0.39 -9.13
CA ILE A 196 -8.59 0.90 -8.42
C ILE A 196 -8.76 0.67 -6.90
N LEU A 197 -9.66 -0.24 -6.51
CA LEU A 197 -9.89 -0.55 -5.10
C LEU A 197 -8.68 -1.18 -4.40
N ARG A 198 -7.89 -1.98 -5.14
CA ARG A 198 -6.68 -2.64 -4.61
C ARG A 198 -5.49 -1.69 -4.53
N ASP A 199 -5.42 -0.74 -5.45
CA ASP A 199 -4.39 0.29 -5.51
C ASP A 199 -4.64 1.38 -4.45
N GLU A 200 -5.87 1.90 -4.36
CA GLU A 200 -6.26 2.96 -3.43
C GLU A 200 -7.58 2.61 -2.71
N GLY A 201 -7.48 1.84 -1.62
CA GLY A 201 -8.63 1.38 -0.84
C GLY A 201 -9.52 2.51 -0.28
N ALA A 202 -8.96 3.71 -0.09
CA ALA A 202 -9.71 4.91 0.32
C ALA A 202 -10.79 5.33 -0.69
N LEU A 203 -10.67 4.92 -1.96
CA LEU A 203 -11.65 5.19 -3.01
C LEU A 203 -12.87 4.25 -2.97
N ALA A 204 -13.00 3.36 -1.98
CA ALA A 204 -14.12 2.44 -1.87
C ALA A 204 -15.52 3.09 -2.01
N PRO A 205 -15.82 4.27 -1.42
CA PRO A 205 -17.10 4.94 -1.64
C PRO A 205 -17.35 5.35 -3.11
N LEU A 206 -16.30 5.80 -3.80
CA LEU A 206 -16.37 6.17 -5.21
C LEU A 206 -16.55 4.93 -6.10
N VAL A 207 -15.79 3.87 -5.82
CA VAL A 207 -15.93 2.57 -6.49
C VAL A 207 -17.35 2.02 -6.36
N LEU A 208 -17.98 2.15 -5.18
CA LEU A 208 -19.38 1.78 -4.99
C LEU A 208 -20.34 2.60 -5.86
N SER A 209 -20.16 3.93 -5.91
CA SER A 209 -20.97 4.81 -6.75
C SER A 209 -20.85 4.46 -8.24
N LEU A 210 -19.63 4.16 -8.71
CA LEU A 210 -19.36 3.73 -10.08
C LEU A 210 -19.97 2.37 -10.39
N ALA A 211 -19.83 1.40 -9.47
CA ALA A 211 -20.43 0.08 -9.62
C ALA A 211 -21.96 0.14 -9.65
N ASP A 212 -22.59 1.00 -8.83
CA ASP A 212 -24.03 1.22 -8.84
C ASP A 212 -24.50 1.84 -10.16
N ARG A 213 -23.77 2.82 -10.71
CA ARG A 213 -24.06 3.37 -12.04
C ARG A 213 -23.90 2.34 -13.15
N ALA A 214 -22.87 1.50 -13.09
CA ALA A 214 -22.64 0.42 -14.05
C ALA A 214 -23.75 -0.64 -13.99
N LEU A 215 -24.15 -1.06 -12.79
CA LEU A 215 -25.27 -2.00 -12.58
C LEU A 215 -26.60 -1.44 -13.10
N ALA A 216 -26.83 -0.14 -12.98
CA ALA A 216 -28.04 0.49 -13.53
C ALA A 216 -28.12 0.42 -15.07
N ARG A 217 -26.99 0.19 -15.75
CA ARG A 217 -26.93 0.00 -17.21
C ARG A 217 -26.73 -1.46 -17.63
N SER A 218 -26.48 -2.37 -16.68
CA SER A 218 -26.30 -3.79 -16.97
C SER A 218 -27.64 -4.52 -16.96
N GLU A 219 -27.67 -5.68 -17.59
CA GLU A 219 -28.72 -6.67 -17.32
C GLU A 219 -28.68 -7.11 -15.86
N ARG A 220 -29.82 -7.59 -15.34
CA ARG A 220 -29.94 -7.99 -13.92
C ARG A 220 -29.22 -9.30 -13.62
N ALA A 221 -29.07 -10.17 -14.62
CA ALA A 221 -28.30 -11.41 -14.58
C ALA A 221 -27.20 -11.34 -15.63
N GLY A 222 -26.13 -12.12 -15.47
CA GLY A 222 -24.99 -12.09 -16.38
C GLY A 222 -23.64 -11.94 -15.67
N ALA A 223 -22.57 -12.36 -16.37
CA ALA A 223 -21.21 -12.31 -15.86
C ALA A 223 -20.78 -10.89 -15.44
N THR A 224 -21.21 -9.86 -16.18
CA THR A 224 -20.92 -8.46 -15.85
C THR A 224 -21.58 -8.02 -14.55
N ALA A 225 -22.87 -8.31 -14.36
CA ALA A 225 -23.58 -7.97 -13.13
C ALA A 225 -22.99 -8.71 -11.93
N ALA A 226 -22.63 -9.99 -12.11
CA ALA A 226 -21.97 -10.77 -11.09
C ALA A 226 -20.61 -10.20 -10.69
N ALA A 227 -19.78 -9.80 -11.65
CA ALA A 227 -18.48 -9.19 -11.40
C ALA A 227 -18.61 -7.83 -10.71
N LEU A 228 -19.59 -7.00 -11.09
CA LEU A 228 -19.86 -5.71 -10.41
C LEU A 228 -20.31 -5.92 -8.96
N HIS A 229 -21.14 -6.92 -8.68
CA HIS A 229 -21.54 -7.26 -7.33
C HIS A 229 -20.38 -7.82 -6.48
N LEU A 230 -19.44 -8.55 -7.09
CA LEU A 230 -18.21 -9.00 -6.42
C LEU A 230 -17.38 -7.80 -5.95
N VAL A 231 -17.14 -6.83 -6.85
CA VAL A 231 -16.39 -5.60 -6.53
C VAL A 231 -17.09 -4.78 -5.44
N ARG A 232 -18.42 -4.69 -5.47
CA ARG A 232 -19.18 -4.04 -4.37
C ARG A 232 -18.95 -4.74 -3.03
N GLY A 233 -18.92 -6.07 -3.02
CA GLY A 233 -18.63 -6.84 -1.82
C GLY A 233 -17.24 -6.53 -1.26
N ASP A 234 -16.23 -6.49 -2.13
CA ASP A 234 -14.85 -6.12 -1.74
C ASP A 234 -14.80 -4.68 -1.19
N ALA A 235 -15.50 -3.73 -1.82
CA ALA A 235 -15.53 -2.34 -1.38
C ALA A 235 -16.29 -2.13 -0.05
N PHE A 236 -17.36 -2.88 0.21
CA PHE A 236 -18.01 -2.86 1.51
C PHE A 236 -17.10 -3.42 2.61
N ARG A 237 -16.39 -4.51 2.30
CA ARG A 237 -15.47 -5.16 3.23
C ARG A 237 -14.29 -4.26 3.61
N SER A 238 -13.72 -3.52 2.66
CA SER A 238 -12.64 -2.57 2.96
C SER A 238 -13.06 -1.42 3.88
N MET A 239 -14.36 -1.12 3.95
CA MET A 239 -14.93 -0.13 4.88
C MET A 239 -15.47 -0.75 6.18
N GLY A 240 -15.29 -2.06 6.40
CA GLY A 240 -15.80 -2.78 7.58
C GLY A 240 -17.32 -3.00 7.59
N ARG A 241 -17.98 -2.97 6.42
CA ARG A 241 -19.44 -3.12 6.27
C ARG A 241 -19.82 -4.56 5.90
N GLU A 242 -19.66 -5.48 6.84
CA GLU A 242 -19.66 -6.92 6.53
C GLU A 242 -21.02 -7.49 6.14
N ILE A 243 -22.10 -6.88 6.63
CA ILE A 243 -23.47 -7.26 6.28
C ILE A 243 -23.73 -6.93 4.81
N GLU A 244 -23.39 -5.72 4.39
CA GLU A 244 -23.54 -5.25 3.02
C GLU A 244 -22.61 -5.98 2.06
N ALA A 245 -21.38 -6.29 2.50
CA ALA A 245 -20.44 -7.11 1.75
C ALA A 245 -21.04 -8.49 1.47
N SER A 246 -21.54 -9.16 2.52
CA SER A 246 -22.19 -10.47 2.40
C SER A 246 -23.39 -10.41 1.45
N ALA A 247 -24.25 -9.39 1.57
CA ALA A 247 -25.38 -9.20 0.66
C ALA A 247 -24.96 -8.98 -0.80
N ALA A 248 -23.86 -8.24 -1.04
CA ALA A 248 -23.32 -8.04 -2.38
C ALA A 248 -22.78 -9.35 -2.98
N PHE A 249 -22.05 -10.15 -2.21
CA PHE A 249 -21.57 -11.48 -2.67
C PHE A 249 -22.73 -12.43 -2.97
N GLN A 250 -23.81 -12.39 -2.20
CA GLN A 250 -25.03 -13.15 -2.50
C GLN A 250 -25.61 -12.78 -3.87
N ARG A 251 -25.75 -11.48 -4.16
CA ARG A 251 -26.23 -10.99 -5.46
C ARG A 251 -25.30 -11.37 -6.61
N SER A 252 -23.98 -11.38 -6.37
CA SER A 252 -23.00 -11.85 -7.36
C SER A 252 -23.25 -13.30 -7.78
N ARG A 253 -23.46 -14.19 -6.80
CA ARG A 253 -23.79 -15.61 -7.06
C ARG A 253 -25.11 -15.76 -7.80
N GLN A 254 -26.14 -15.00 -7.40
CA GLN A 254 -27.45 -15.02 -8.06
C GLN A 254 -27.36 -14.59 -9.53
N ALA A 255 -26.60 -13.53 -9.82
CA ALA A 255 -26.41 -13.06 -11.19
C ALA A 255 -25.63 -14.06 -12.08
N LEU A 256 -24.68 -14.81 -11.50
CA LEU A 256 -23.98 -15.92 -12.16
C LEU A 256 -24.92 -17.09 -12.46
N THR A 257 -25.75 -17.50 -11.48
CA THR A 257 -26.71 -18.59 -11.68
C THR A 257 -27.80 -18.22 -12.68
N GLY A 258 -28.29 -16.98 -12.66
CA GLY A 258 -29.25 -16.50 -13.66
C GLY A 258 -28.69 -16.56 -15.08
N ALA A 259 -27.43 -16.18 -15.26
CA ALA A 259 -26.75 -16.26 -16.57
C ALA A 259 -26.66 -17.71 -17.09
N ALA A 260 -26.35 -18.66 -16.22
CA ALA A 260 -26.23 -20.07 -16.58
C ALA A 260 -27.57 -20.71 -16.97
N LEU A 261 -28.70 -20.16 -16.49
CA LEU A 261 -30.04 -20.61 -16.88
C LEU A 261 -30.45 -20.03 -18.24
N ASP A 262 -30.12 -18.76 -18.51
CA ASP A 262 -30.40 -18.10 -19.79
C ASP A 262 -29.58 -18.68 -20.96
N GLU A 263 -28.33 -19.12 -20.71
CA GLU A 263 -27.48 -19.79 -21.71
C GLU A 263 -27.92 -21.24 -22.03
N GLY A 264 -28.72 -21.87 -21.18
CA GLY A 264 -29.22 -23.24 -21.37
C GLY A 264 -30.52 -23.36 -22.17
N GLU A 265 -31.21 -22.23 -22.40
CA GLU A 265 -32.48 -22.18 -23.15
C GLU A 265 -32.34 -21.62 -24.59
N SER A 266 -31.12 -21.25 -25.02
CA SER A 266 -30.82 -20.80 -26.40
C SER A 266 -30.11 -21.87 -27.22
#